data_AF-A0A926FGU5-F1
#
_entry.id   AF-A0A926FGU5-F1
#
_cell.length_a   1.000
_cell.length_b   1.000
_cell.length_c   1.000
_cell.angle_alpha   90.00
_cell.angle_beta   90.00
_cell.angle_gamma   90.00
#
_symmetry.space_group_name_H-M   'P 1'
#
loop_
_entity.id
_entity.type
_entity.pdbx_description
1 polymer ?
#
loop_
_entity_poly.entity_id
_entity_poly.type
_entity_poly.pdbx_seq_one_letter_code
_entity_poly.pdbx_strand_id
1 'polypeptide(L)'
;MAEKDVVAAEKRSPLEWSAEELADTARARSLEWLETDGLGGFACGTVSGARTRKYHGWYVPAIPPPRRRWTLVAGCEEMVTAQDETTGISTQIYKDTVYPRGEETLAGFRLDPFPTWTHATDRFTVERSLALVRDRSVTVVRYVNRGASEIGLRVRPLLAFRGSHAVQREDSERDASLEVRGEMSWVRPVPYLPRLYLRAIGARTEADPTWYRSFWYPIETERGYDAEEDLWSPLEWNWTLAPGAEGWVLFSLEEVAGDPVHLVEAERRRREVFAATGDTLFDELARRADAFLVEGDHRDGAILAGYPWFADWGRDTMIAAPGLALAAGRYGPAARVLNTSAAMRRDGLIPNRFADEEGEPEFGTIDAPLWFILAIEWFGRARRNPSRPSPLLGTVRSILAAYRQGTRYGIGVGSDGLLAGGTPDMALTWMDA
;
A
#
# COMPACT_ATOMS: atom_id res chain seq x y z
N MET A 1 -0.37 -55.34 -0.57
CA MET A 1 -1.39 -54.43 -1.13
C MET A 1 -2.23 -53.94 0.04
N ALA A 2 -1.99 -52.72 0.47
CA ALA A 2 -2.86 -51.95 1.35
C ALA A 2 -2.60 -50.49 0.97
N GLU A 3 -3.67 -49.82 0.56
CA GLU A 3 -3.69 -48.50 -0.08
C GLU A 3 -2.96 -47.44 0.74
N LYS A 4 -2.09 -46.69 0.07
CA LYS A 4 -1.69 -45.34 0.47
C LYS A 4 -2.33 -44.36 -0.49
N ASP A 5 -3.65 -44.25 -0.44
CA ASP A 5 -4.34 -43.07 -0.95
C ASP A 5 -4.21 -41.96 0.09
N VAL A 6 -3.01 -41.37 0.16
CA VAL A 6 -2.89 -40.01 0.66
C VAL A 6 -3.30 -39.14 -0.52
N VAL A 7 -4.60 -38.87 -0.61
CA VAL A 7 -5.10 -37.75 -1.40
C VAL A 7 -4.32 -36.54 -0.91
N ALA A 8 -3.42 -36.02 -1.76
CA ALA A 8 -2.82 -34.73 -1.55
C ALA A 8 -3.98 -33.74 -1.56
N ALA A 9 -4.50 -33.40 -0.37
CA ALA A 9 -5.37 -32.25 -0.22
C ALA A 9 -4.64 -31.09 -0.86
N GLU A 10 -5.14 -30.61 -2.00
CA GLU A 10 -4.67 -29.39 -2.63
C GLU A 10 -4.64 -28.34 -1.51
N LYS A 11 -3.44 -27.94 -1.10
CA LYS A 11 -3.28 -26.92 -0.06
C LYS A 11 -3.81 -25.63 -0.65
N ARG A 12 -5.08 -25.34 -0.38
CA ARG A 12 -5.72 -24.05 -0.63
C ARG A 12 -4.80 -22.95 -0.10
N SER A 13 -4.59 -21.90 -0.90
CA SER A 13 -3.74 -20.78 -0.48
C SER A 13 -4.26 -20.22 0.84
N PRO A 14 -3.40 -19.92 1.84
CA PRO A 14 -3.85 -19.31 3.10
C PRO A 14 -4.40 -17.89 2.92
N LEU A 15 -4.35 -17.36 1.69
CA LEU A 15 -4.77 -16.03 1.32
C LEU A 15 -6.03 -16.05 0.43
N GLU A 16 -6.84 -17.08 0.59
CA GLU A 16 -8.14 -17.25 -0.05
C GLU A 16 -9.21 -17.52 1.00
N TRP A 17 -10.30 -16.78 0.92
CA TRP A 17 -11.44 -16.87 1.84
C TRP A 17 -12.72 -17.13 1.06
N SER A 18 -13.53 -18.08 1.54
CA SER A 18 -14.79 -18.49 0.93
C SER A 18 -15.94 -17.64 1.48
N ALA A 19 -17.11 -17.74 0.87
CA ALA A 19 -18.34 -17.15 1.40
C ALA A 19 -18.59 -17.52 2.87
N GLU A 20 -18.39 -18.80 3.23
CA GLU A 20 -18.60 -19.29 4.60
C GLU A 20 -17.62 -18.66 5.59
N GLU A 21 -16.34 -18.54 5.21
CA GLU A 21 -15.31 -17.91 6.05
C GLU A 21 -15.50 -16.40 6.20
N LEU A 22 -16.23 -15.77 5.27
CA LEU A 22 -16.51 -14.33 5.24
C LEU A 22 -17.93 -13.98 5.72
N ALA A 23 -18.75 -14.97 6.09
CA ALA A 23 -20.13 -14.76 6.54
C ALA A 23 -20.20 -13.95 7.86
N ASP A 24 -19.17 -14.06 8.71
CA ASP A 24 -19.01 -13.16 9.86
C ASP A 24 -18.50 -11.80 9.38
N THR A 25 -19.43 -10.84 9.31
CA THR A 25 -19.14 -9.46 8.89
C THR A 25 -18.08 -8.78 9.75
N ALA A 26 -18.02 -9.05 11.07
CA ALA A 26 -17.01 -8.47 11.94
C ALA A 26 -15.62 -9.01 11.57
N ARG A 27 -15.53 -10.33 11.32
CA ARG A 27 -14.30 -10.95 10.84
C ARG A 27 -13.89 -10.43 9.46
N ALA A 28 -14.79 -10.37 8.50
CA ALA A 28 -14.51 -9.88 7.14
C ALA A 28 -14.05 -8.41 7.11
N ARG A 29 -14.59 -7.57 8.01
CA ARG A 29 -14.18 -6.17 8.23
C ARG A 29 -12.85 -6.02 8.99
N SER A 30 -12.39 -7.08 9.68
CA SER A 30 -11.10 -7.08 10.39
C SER A 30 -9.92 -7.51 9.52
N LEU A 31 -10.18 -8.23 8.43
CA LEU A 31 -9.16 -8.69 7.49
C LEU A 31 -8.82 -7.56 6.52
N GLU A 32 -7.55 -7.16 6.47
CA GLU A 32 -7.06 -6.09 5.59
C GLU A 32 -6.16 -6.64 4.47
N TRP A 33 -6.15 -5.96 3.33
CA TRP A 33 -5.24 -6.22 2.21
C TRP A 33 -4.41 -4.96 1.90
N LEU A 34 -3.23 -5.15 1.31
CA LEU A 34 -2.30 -4.06 0.97
C LEU A 34 -1.66 -4.32 -0.39
N GLU A 35 -1.62 -3.29 -1.22
CA GLU A 35 -0.91 -3.20 -2.49
C GLU A 35 -0.04 -1.93 -2.46
N THR A 36 1.19 -1.98 -2.97
CA THR A 36 2.14 -0.84 -2.93
C THR A 36 2.78 -0.60 -4.29
N ASP A 37 3.10 0.66 -4.59
CA ASP A 37 3.68 1.08 -5.87
C ASP A 37 5.21 1.08 -5.89
N GLY A 38 5.88 0.76 -4.78
CA GLY A 38 7.34 0.87 -4.67
C GLY A 38 7.88 2.32 -4.70
N LEU A 39 6.98 3.32 -4.69
CA LEU A 39 7.25 4.75 -4.59
C LEU A 39 6.78 5.33 -3.25
N GLY A 40 6.24 4.50 -2.36
CA GLY A 40 5.71 4.89 -1.05
C GLY A 40 4.21 5.17 -1.03
N GLY A 41 3.55 5.11 -2.19
CA GLY A 41 2.09 5.04 -2.29
C GLY A 41 1.56 3.63 -2.06
N PHE A 42 0.25 3.54 -1.83
CA PHE A 42 -0.42 2.27 -1.58
C PHE A 42 -1.90 2.29 -1.97
N ALA A 43 -2.48 1.09 -1.98
CA ALA A 43 -3.91 0.85 -1.92
C ALA A 43 -4.18 -0.18 -0.82
N CYS A 44 -5.18 0.04 0.01
CA CYS A 44 -5.57 -0.88 1.06
C CYS A 44 -7.04 -0.75 1.43
N GLY A 45 -7.56 -1.77 2.10
CA GLY A 45 -8.93 -1.81 2.59
C GLY A 45 -9.20 -3.10 3.33
N THR A 46 -10.46 -3.35 3.63
CA THR A 46 -10.90 -4.62 4.21
C THR A 46 -11.28 -5.63 3.14
N VAL A 47 -11.30 -6.91 3.50
CA VAL A 47 -11.80 -7.98 2.65
C VAL A 47 -13.29 -7.82 2.35
N SER A 48 -14.10 -7.32 3.29
CA SER A 48 -15.52 -7.02 3.03
C SER A 48 -15.77 -5.84 2.09
N GLY A 49 -14.72 -5.08 1.76
CA GLY A 49 -14.80 -3.83 0.99
C GLY A 49 -15.28 -2.63 1.80
N ALA A 50 -15.67 -2.83 3.07
CA ALA A 50 -16.10 -1.74 3.94
C ALA A 50 -14.89 -0.94 4.45
N ARG A 51 -14.91 0.38 4.29
CA ARG A 51 -13.88 1.26 4.88
C ARG A 51 -14.13 1.38 6.37
N THR A 52 -13.33 0.72 7.20
CA THR A 52 -13.38 0.84 8.66
C THR A 52 -12.43 1.90 9.20
N ARG A 53 -11.51 2.39 8.34
CA ARG A 53 -10.45 3.34 8.68
C ARG A 53 -10.34 4.47 7.67
N LYS A 54 -9.94 5.66 8.11
CA LYS A 54 -9.67 6.80 7.20
C LYS A 54 -8.45 6.57 6.30
N TYR A 55 -7.63 5.58 6.62
CA TYR A 55 -6.45 5.20 5.85
C TYR A 55 -6.76 4.23 4.70
N HIS A 56 -7.96 3.65 4.64
CA HIS A 56 -8.37 2.80 3.53
C HIS A 56 -8.59 3.64 2.27
N GLY A 57 -8.06 3.17 1.15
CA GLY A 57 -8.07 3.89 -0.11
C GLY A 57 -7.63 3.01 -1.28
N TRP A 58 -8.22 3.23 -2.45
CA TRP A 58 -7.84 2.54 -3.68
C TRP A 58 -6.67 3.22 -4.39
N TYR A 59 -6.43 4.49 -4.10
CA TYR A 59 -5.28 5.22 -4.62
C TYR A 59 -4.79 6.26 -3.62
N VAL A 60 -3.71 5.92 -2.93
CA VAL A 60 -3.05 6.75 -1.92
C VAL A 60 -1.58 7.00 -2.32
N PRO A 61 -1.32 7.85 -3.33
CA PRO A 61 0.04 8.14 -3.78
C PRO A 61 0.86 8.93 -2.76
N ALA A 62 2.19 8.79 -2.83
CA ALA A 62 3.12 9.68 -2.13
C ALA A 62 3.46 10.90 -3.01
N ILE A 63 3.24 12.11 -2.49
CA ILE A 63 3.42 13.40 -3.19
C ILE A 63 4.12 14.42 -2.25
N PRO A 64 5.45 14.63 -2.40
CA PRO A 64 6.36 13.85 -3.22
C PRO A 64 6.66 12.46 -2.59
N PRO A 65 7.05 11.47 -3.42
CA PRO A 65 7.59 10.19 -2.95
C PRO A 65 8.80 10.35 -2.01
N PRO A 66 9.00 9.49 -0.99
CA PRO A 66 8.17 8.33 -0.63
C PRO A 66 7.27 8.51 0.61
N ARG A 67 7.19 9.73 1.18
CA ARG A 67 6.64 9.93 2.54
C ARG A 67 5.23 10.50 2.57
N ARG A 68 5.00 11.60 1.83
CA ARG A 68 3.77 12.39 1.93
C ARG A 68 2.58 11.72 1.25
N ARG A 69 1.82 10.92 2.00
CA ARG A 69 0.70 10.17 1.43
C ARG A 69 -0.58 10.99 1.39
N TRP A 70 -1.18 11.06 0.20
CA TRP A 70 -2.46 11.72 -0.05
C TRP A 70 -3.50 10.70 -0.44
N THR A 71 -4.62 10.64 0.27
CA THR A 71 -5.75 9.83 -0.17
C THR A 71 -6.47 10.60 -1.27
N LEU A 72 -6.31 10.15 -2.52
CA LEU A 72 -6.98 10.77 -3.67
C LEU A 72 -8.28 10.04 -4.01
N VAL A 73 -8.25 8.70 -4.00
CA VAL A 73 -9.42 7.85 -4.26
C VAL A 73 -9.62 6.92 -3.07
N ALA A 74 -10.67 7.17 -2.29
CA ALA A 74 -11.02 6.34 -1.14
C ALA A 74 -11.59 4.98 -1.57
N GLY A 75 -12.24 4.93 -2.72
CA GLY A 75 -12.80 3.72 -3.31
C GLY A 75 -13.81 4.06 -4.39
N CYS A 76 -14.71 3.12 -4.68
CA CYS A 76 -15.87 3.37 -5.54
C CYS A 76 -17.16 2.89 -4.88
N GLU A 77 -18.28 3.54 -5.23
CA GLU A 77 -19.60 2.94 -5.12
C GLU A 77 -19.88 2.13 -6.40
N GLU A 78 -20.34 0.90 -6.24
CA GLU A 78 -20.42 -0.07 -7.34
C GLU A 78 -21.76 -0.79 -7.30
N MET A 79 -22.52 -0.67 -8.38
CA MET A 79 -23.87 -1.23 -8.53
C MET A 79 -23.95 -2.09 -9.79
N VAL A 80 -24.50 -3.29 -9.66
CA VAL A 80 -24.75 -4.23 -10.75
C VAL A 80 -26.24 -4.30 -11.01
N THR A 81 -26.67 -4.07 -12.24
CA THR A 81 -28.06 -4.26 -12.68
C THR A 81 -28.17 -5.55 -13.48
N ALA A 82 -29.00 -6.49 -13.01
CA ALA A 82 -29.27 -7.75 -13.69
C ALA A 82 -30.76 -8.09 -13.56
N GLN A 83 -31.41 -8.43 -14.68
CA GLN A 83 -32.86 -8.75 -14.72
C GLN A 83 -33.72 -7.67 -14.02
N ASP A 84 -33.48 -6.40 -14.35
CA ASP A 84 -34.17 -5.22 -13.80
C ASP A 84 -33.99 -4.95 -12.29
N GLU A 85 -33.21 -5.77 -11.57
CA GLU A 85 -32.80 -5.47 -10.19
C GLU A 85 -31.40 -4.88 -10.14
N THR A 86 -31.20 -3.89 -9.28
CA THR A 86 -29.89 -3.27 -9.04
C THR A 86 -29.40 -3.62 -7.64
N THR A 87 -28.25 -4.29 -7.56
CA THR A 87 -27.63 -4.75 -6.33
C THR A 87 -26.25 -4.13 -6.18
N GLY A 88 -25.89 -3.66 -4.98
CA GLY A 88 -24.56 -3.11 -4.73
C GLY A 88 -23.53 -4.20 -4.44
N ILE A 89 -22.33 -4.04 -5.00
CA ILE A 89 -21.17 -4.92 -4.74
C ILE A 89 -20.06 -4.20 -3.93
N SER A 90 -20.16 -2.88 -3.77
CA SER A 90 -19.37 -2.12 -2.79
C SER A 90 -20.05 -2.14 -1.41
N THR A 91 -19.27 -2.00 -0.33
CA THR A 91 -19.80 -1.81 1.03
C THR A 91 -19.33 -0.47 1.59
N GLN A 92 -20.25 0.33 2.14
CA GLN A 92 -19.88 1.61 2.76
C GLN A 92 -20.61 1.80 4.08
N ILE A 93 -19.89 2.28 5.08
CA ILE A 93 -20.41 2.55 6.41
C ILE A 93 -20.64 4.06 6.49
N TYR A 94 -21.91 4.44 6.63
CA TYR A 94 -22.32 5.79 7.01
C TYR A 94 -22.71 5.78 8.48
N LYS A 95 -22.82 6.97 9.07
CA LYS A 95 -23.16 7.15 10.49
C LYS A 95 -24.42 6.38 10.93
N ASP A 96 -25.45 6.39 10.08
CA ASP A 96 -26.76 5.84 10.42
C ASP A 96 -27.12 4.58 9.61
N THR A 97 -26.29 4.17 8.65
CA THR A 97 -26.60 3.04 7.76
C THR A 97 -25.36 2.44 7.11
N VAL A 98 -25.49 1.20 6.65
CA VAL A 98 -24.52 0.57 5.75
C VAL A 98 -25.18 0.43 4.39
N TYR A 99 -24.65 1.12 3.39
CA TYR A 99 -25.16 1.06 2.02
C TYR A 99 -24.08 1.45 0.99
N PRO A 100 -24.02 0.82 -0.19
CA PRO A 100 -24.63 -0.46 -0.48
C PRO A 100 -24.05 -1.56 0.43
N ARG A 101 -24.67 -2.74 0.42
CA ARG A 101 -24.30 -3.87 1.30
C ARG A 101 -23.61 -4.98 0.52
N GLY A 102 -22.54 -4.61 -0.20
CA GLY A 102 -21.76 -5.54 -1.04
C GLY A 102 -21.23 -6.77 -0.30
N GLU A 103 -21.01 -6.66 1.01
CA GLU A 103 -20.64 -7.77 1.89
C GLU A 103 -21.68 -8.91 1.90
N GLU A 104 -22.96 -8.65 1.61
CA GLU A 104 -24.01 -9.67 1.52
C GLU A 104 -23.93 -10.49 0.22
N THR A 105 -23.27 -9.97 -0.81
CA THR A 105 -23.06 -10.68 -2.09
C THR A 105 -21.65 -11.27 -2.21
N LEU A 106 -20.79 -11.05 -1.22
CA LEU A 106 -19.38 -11.46 -1.26
C LEU A 106 -19.27 -12.98 -1.14
N ALA A 107 -19.02 -13.65 -2.27
CA ALA A 107 -18.91 -15.09 -2.37
C ALA A 107 -17.48 -15.61 -2.17
N GLY A 108 -16.49 -14.72 -2.24
CA GLY A 108 -15.11 -15.07 -1.94
C GLY A 108 -14.13 -13.93 -2.16
N PHE A 109 -12.96 -14.07 -1.57
CA PHE A 109 -11.83 -13.16 -1.73
C PHE A 109 -10.53 -13.93 -1.87
N ARG A 110 -9.66 -13.47 -2.76
CA ARG A 110 -8.27 -13.94 -2.86
C ARG A 110 -7.32 -12.75 -2.90
N LEU A 111 -6.23 -12.80 -2.13
CA LEU A 111 -5.22 -11.76 -2.16
C LEU A 111 -4.26 -11.91 -3.35
N ASP A 112 -4.08 -13.15 -3.84
CA ASP A 112 -3.08 -13.45 -4.84
C ASP A 112 -3.63 -13.72 -6.24
N PRO A 113 -2.89 -13.28 -7.28
CA PRO A 113 -1.71 -12.41 -7.21
C PRO A 113 -2.04 -10.94 -6.95
N PHE A 114 -3.33 -10.60 -6.94
CA PHE A 114 -3.88 -9.28 -6.64
C PHE A 114 -5.18 -9.45 -5.86
N PRO A 115 -5.51 -8.53 -4.93
CA PRO A 115 -6.80 -8.49 -4.26
C PRO A 115 -7.95 -8.65 -5.26
N THR A 116 -8.73 -9.71 -5.09
CA THR A 116 -9.82 -10.05 -5.99
C THR A 116 -11.02 -10.52 -5.20
N TRP A 117 -12.18 -9.91 -5.47
CA TRP A 117 -13.46 -10.21 -4.87
C TRP A 117 -14.36 -10.87 -5.90
N THR A 118 -15.05 -11.91 -5.49
CA THR A 118 -16.14 -12.51 -6.26
C THR A 118 -17.44 -12.16 -5.58
N HIS A 119 -18.29 -11.42 -6.27
CA HIS A 119 -19.65 -11.13 -5.85
C HIS A 119 -20.61 -12.00 -6.64
N ALA A 120 -21.52 -12.70 -5.97
CA ALA A 120 -22.47 -13.60 -6.62
C ALA A 120 -23.86 -13.51 -6.01
N THR A 121 -24.87 -13.62 -6.87
CA THR A 121 -26.27 -13.79 -6.53
C THR A 121 -26.85 -14.90 -7.41
N ASP A 122 -28.16 -15.14 -7.32
CA ASP A 122 -28.89 -15.97 -8.29
C ASP A 122 -28.89 -15.39 -9.71
N ARG A 123 -28.58 -14.09 -9.86
CA ARG A 123 -28.73 -13.33 -11.10
C ARG A 123 -27.44 -12.92 -11.76
N PHE A 124 -26.35 -12.78 -11.02
CA PHE A 124 -25.05 -12.43 -11.58
C PHE A 124 -23.89 -13.05 -10.82
N THR A 125 -22.73 -13.06 -11.47
CA THR A 125 -21.43 -13.27 -10.82
C THR A 125 -20.45 -12.28 -11.41
N VAL A 126 -19.85 -11.44 -10.56
CA VAL A 126 -18.87 -10.43 -10.96
C VAL A 126 -17.59 -10.62 -10.17
N GLU A 127 -16.46 -10.66 -10.88
CA GLU A 127 -15.14 -10.62 -10.28
C GLU A 127 -14.59 -9.20 -10.38
N ARG A 128 -14.24 -8.59 -9.25
CA ARG A 128 -13.50 -7.32 -9.17
C ARG A 128 -12.07 -7.61 -8.72
N SER A 129 -11.06 -7.09 -9.40
CA SER A 129 -9.66 -7.15 -8.94
C SER A 129 -8.99 -5.79 -8.97
N LEU A 130 -8.07 -5.54 -8.04
CA LEU A 130 -7.31 -4.30 -7.94
C LEU A 130 -5.81 -4.59 -7.91
N ALA A 131 -5.05 -3.95 -8.79
CA ALA A 131 -3.59 -3.99 -8.80
C ALA A 131 -3.02 -2.57 -8.68
N LEU A 132 -1.96 -2.40 -7.90
CA LEU A 132 -1.14 -1.20 -7.91
C LEU A 132 0.17 -1.53 -8.63
N VAL A 133 0.48 -0.80 -9.70
CA VAL A 133 1.62 -1.10 -10.56
C VAL A 133 2.91 -0.64 -9.88
N ARG A 134 3.93 -1.50 -9.81
CA ARG A 134 5.22 -1.10 -9.21
C ARG A 134 5.95 -0.08 -10.09
N ASP A 135 6.69 0.82 -9.43
CA ASP A 135 7.49 1.91 -10.00
C ASP A 135 6.68 2.95 -10.80
N ARG A 136 5.34 2.86 -10.71
CA ARG A 136 4.37 3.70 -11.43
C ARG A 136 3.21 3.99 -10.50
N SER A 137 2.92 5.25 -10.23
CA SER A 137 1.76 5.63 -9.42
C SER A 137 0.47 5.45 -10.23
N VAL A 138 0.01 4.19 -10.38
CA VAL A 138 -1.16 3.79 -11.17
C VAL A 138 -1.87 2.61 -10.50
N THR A 139 -3.10 2.85 -10.03
CA THR A 139 -4.03 1.76 -9.65
C THR A 139 -4.83 1.33 -10.87
N VAL A 140 -4.95 0.02 -11.08
CA VAL A 140 -5.81 -0.59 -12.10
C VAL A 140 -6.87 -1.45 -11.42
N VAL A 141 -8.13 -1.17 -11.71
CA VAL A 141 -9.29 -1.97 -11.26
C VAL A 141 -9.92 -2.63 -12.48
N ARG A 142 -10.20 -3.92 -12.36
CA ARG A 142 -10.81 -4.74 -13.41
C ARG A 142 -12.08 -5.37 -12.90
N TYR A 143 -13.11 -5.36 -13.73
CA TYR A 143 -14.38 -6.02 -13.53
C TYR A 143 -14.57 -7.07 -14.61
N VAL A 144 -15.00 -8.28 -14.24
CA VAL A 144 -15.32 -9.34 -15.20
C VAL A 144 -16.69 -9.89 -14.88
N ASN A 145 -17.58 -9.93 -15.87
CA ASN A 145 -18.82 -10.67 -15.75
C ASN A 145 -18.53 -12.17 -15.89
N ARG A 146 -18.63 -12.91 -14.78
CA ARG A 146 -18.49 -14.37 -14.73
C ARG A 146 -19.82 -15.11 -14.81
N GLY A 147 -20.93 -14.38 -14.83
CA GLY A 147 -22.28 -14.93 -14.96
C GLY A 147 -22.60 -15.37 -16.39
N ALA A 148 -23.79 -15.97 -16.55
CA ALA A 148 -24.27 -16.47 -17.84
C ALA A 148 -25.09 -15.43 -18.65
N SER A 149 -25.43 -14.30 -18.05
CA SER A 149 -26.29 -13.27 -18.63
C SER A 149 -25.56 -11.93 -18.71
N GLU A 150 -26.01 -11.06 -19.61
CA GLU A 150 -25.57 -9.67 -19.65
C GLU A 150 -25.96 -8.92 -18.37
N ILE A 151 -25.08 -8.03 -17.91
CA ILE A 151 -25.30 -7.17 -16.75
C ILE A 151 -24.97 -5.71 -17.08
N GLY A 152 -25.65 -4.78 -16.41
CA GLY A 152 -25.21 -3.40 -16.30
C GLY A 152 -24.26 -3.25 -15.10
N LEU A 153 -23.17 -2.51 -15.26
CA LEU A 153 -22.27 -2.14 -14.17
C LEU A 153 -22.16 -0.62 -14.10
N ARG A 154 -22.50 -0.03 -12.96
CA ARG A 154 -22.33 1.39 -12.65
C ARG A 154 -21.27 1.56 -11.56
N VAL A 155 -20.28 2.41 -11.81
CA VAL A 155 -19.19 2.68 -10.87
C VAL A 155 -19.02 4.18 -10.70
N ARG A 156 -18.93 4.62 -9.43
CA ARG A 156 -18.71 6.03 -9.06
C ARG A 156 -17.48 6.17 -8.19
N PRO A 157 -16.44 6.92 -8.61
CA PRO A 157 -15.25 7.12 -7.81
C PRO A 157 -15.54 8.06 -6.63
N LEU A 158 -15.06 7.70 -5.44
CA LEU A 158 -15.23 8.48 -4.22
C LEU A 158 -13.90 9.17 -3.88
N LEU A 159 -13.83 10.47 -4.18
CA LEU A 159 -12.60 11.27 -4.15
C LEU A 159 -12.44 12.01 -2.82
N ALA A 160 -11.24 11.92 -2.27
CA ALA A 160 -10.88 12.42 -0.93
C ALA A 160 -9.99 13.68 -0.95
N PHE A 161 -9.00 13.75 -1.85
CA PHE A 161 -8.08 14.90 -2.00
C PHE A 161 -7.58 15.50 -0.67
N ARG A 162 -7.06 14.64 0.22
CA ARG A 162 -6.61 15.04 1.56
C ARG A 162 -5.37 14.25 2.00
N GLY A 163 -4.62 14.81 2.95
CA GLY A 163 -3.53 14.09 3.61
C GLY A 163 -4.05 12.82 4.30
N SER A 164 -3.26 11.75 4.29
CA SER A 164 -3.70 10.44 4.79
C SER A 164 -4.15 10.44 6.27
N HIS A 165 -3.65 11.38 7.08
CA HIS A 165 -4.01 11.56 8.50
C HIS A 165 -5.26 12.43 8.73
N ALA A 166 -5.78 13.11 7.71
CA ALA A 166 -6.94 14.00 7.82
C ALA A 166 -8.25 13.29 7.44
N VAL A 167 -9.36 13.97 7.69
CA VAL A 167 -10.66 13.74 7.03
C VAL A 167 -11.03 15.00 6.27
N GLN A 168 -11.84 14.89 5.21
CA GLN A 168 -12.42 16.05 4.54
C GLN A 168 -13.91 16.20 4.87
N ARG A 169 -14.43 17.39 4.64
CA ARG A 169 -15.86 17.71 4.63
C ARG A 169 -16.23 18.29 3.28
N GLU A 170 -17.52 18.25 2.97
CA GLU A 170 -18.05 18.93 1.78
C GLU A 170 -17.58 20.39 1.76
N ASP A 171 -17.03 20.78 0.62
CA ASP A 171 -16.52 22.11 0.39
C ASP A 171 -17.06 22.62 -0.95
N SER A 172 -18.01 23.55 -0.87
CA SER A 172 -18.64 24.17 -2.03
C SER A 172 -17.72 25.11 -2.81
N GLU A 173 -16.58 25.51 -2.22
CA GLU A 173 -15.61 26.41 -2.86
C GLU A 173 -14.53 25.65 -3.66
N ARG A 174 -14.45 24.33 -3.52
CA ARG A 174 -13.51 23.51 -4.31
C ARG A 174 -13.87 23.53 -5.78
N ASP A 175 -12.83 23.62 -6.60
CA ASP A 175 -12.95 23.52 -8.05
C ASP A 175 -13.43 22.11 -8.44
N ALA A 176 -14.72 22.01 -8.76
CA ALA A 176 -15.36 20.79 -9.23
C ALA A 176 -15.27 20.61 -10.75
N SER A 177 -14.36 21.32 -11.43
CA SER A 177 -14.18 21.17 -12.88
C SER A 177 -13.77 19.74 -13.23
N LEU A 178 -14.64 19.11 -14.01
CA LEU A 178 -14.42 17.81 -14.62
C LEU A 178 -14.18 18.01 -16.11
N GLU A 179 -13.03 17.55 -16.59
CA GLU A 179 -12.74 17.46 -18.01
C GLU A 179 -12.87 16.00 -18.45
N VAL A 180 -13.56 15.75 -19.56
CA VAL A 180 -13.78 14.42 -20.14
C VAL A 180 -13.35 14.41 -21.60
N ARG A 181 -12.53 13.44 -21.98
CA ARG A 181 -12.06 13.20 -23.35
C ARG A 181 -12.05 11.70 -23.65
N GLY A 182 -13.14 11.21 -24.25
CA GLY A 182 -13.32 9.79 -24.55
C GLY A 182 -13.36 8.97 -23.26
N GLU A 183 -12.47 7.98 -23.14
CA GLU A 183 -12.32 7.13 -21.95
C GLU A 183 -11.61 7.82 -20.77
N MET A 184 -10.99 8.97 -21.01
CA MET A 184 -10.17 9.67 -20.03
C MET A 184 -10.92 10.85 -19.43
N SER A 185 -10.83 11.00 -18.11
CA SER A 185 -11.30 12.15 -17.37
C SER A 185 -10.21 12.65 -16.42
N TRP A 186 -10.24 13.92 -16.03
CA TRP A 186 -9.37 14.40 -14.96
C TRP A 186 -10.00 15.54 -14.17
N VAL A 187 -9.54 15.67 -12.92
CA VAL A 187 -9.96 16.69 -11.96
C VAL A 187 -8.74 17.23 -11.21
N ARG A 188 -8.82 18.47 -10.73
CA ARG A 188 -7.81 19.07 -9.84
C ARG A 188 -8.48 20.03 -8.83
N PRO A 189 -9.22 19.50 -7.85
CA PRO A 189 -9.93 20.32 -6.87
C PRO A 189 -8.99 21.02 -5.88
N VAL A 190 -7.74 20.56 -5.76
CA VAL A 190 -6.71 21.14 -4.88
C VAL A 190 -5.55 21.69 -5.73
N PRO A 191 -5.38 23.02 -5.84
CA PRO A 191 -4.47 23.63 -6.81
C PRO A 191 -2.99 23.23 -6.69
N TYR A 192 -2.51 22.94 -5.49
CA TYR A 192 -1.12 22.54 -5.24
C TYR A 192 -0.86 21.04 -5.44
N LEU A 193 -1.89 20.25 -5.71
CA LEU A 193 -1.75 18.83 -6.06
C LEU A 193 -1.73 18.64 -7.58
N PRO A 194 -1.06 17.57 -8.06
CA PRO A 194 -1.19 17.15 -9.45
C PRO A 194 -2.64 16.81 -9.82
N ARG A 195 -2.94 16.81 -11.13
CA ARG A 195 -4.22 16.31 -11.64
C ARG A 195 -4.36 14.84 -11.30
N LEU A 196 -5.56 14.44 -10.91
CA LEU A 196 -5.95 13.04 -10.86
C LEU A 196 -6.54 12.67 -12.22
N TYR A 197 -5.92 11.72 -12.90
CA TYR A 197 -6.46 11.11 -14.11
C TYR A 197 -7.30 9.90 -13.73
N LEU A 198 -8.49 9.81 -14.31
CA LEU A 198 -9.42 8.70 -14.15
C LEU A 198 -9.73 8.17 -15.55
N ARG A 199 -9.39 6.92 -15.85
CA ARG A 199 -9.67 6.33 -17.17
C ARG A 199 -10.60 5.14 -17.03
N ALA A 200 -11.69 5.11 -17.79
CA ALA A 200 -12.62 3.97 -17.83
C ALA A 200 -12.76 3.43 -19.25
N ILE A 201 -12.23 2.24 -19.51
CA ILE A 201 -12.18 1.65 -20.85
C ILE A 201 -13.49 0.95 -21.17
N GLY A 202 -14.07 1.28 -22.33
CA GLY A 202 -15.35 0.71 -22.77
C GLY A 202 -16.58 1.17 -21.99
N ALA A 203 -16.43 2.18 -21.11
CA ALA A 203 -17.53 2.74 -20.34
C ALA A 203 -18.17 3.93 -21.07
N ARG A 204 -19.46 4.14 -20.85
CA ARG A 204 -20.07 5.47 -21.02
C ARG A 204 -19.80 6.29 -19.76
N THR A 205 -19.12 7.43 -19.92
CA THR A 205 -18.87 8.39 -18.84
C THR A 205 -19.97 9.45 -18.83
N GLU A 206 -20.55 9.69 -17.66
CA GLU A 206 -21.54 10.74 -17.44
C GLU A 206 -21.06 11.65 -16.30
N ALA A 207 -21.05 12.96 -16.55
CA ALA A 207 -20.74 13.94 -15.51
C ALA A 207 -21.93 14.04 -14.56
N ASP A 208 -21.73 13.67 -13.30
CA ASP A 208 -22.76 13.69 -12.27
C ASP A 208 -22.13 14.00 -10.90
N PRO A 209 -21.73 15.26 -10.67
CA PRO A 209 -21.03 15.65 -9.47
C PRO A 209 -21.94 15.57 -8.25
N THR A 210 -21.59 14.73 -7.29
CA THR A 210 -22.36 14.50 -6.06
C THR A 210 -21.43 14.35 -4.86
N TRP A 211 -21.81 14.99 -3.74
CA TRP A 211 -21.19 14.76 -2.44
C TRP A 211 -21.93 13.68 -1.66
N TYR A 212 -21.18 12.66 -1.28
CA TYR A 212 -21.60 11.60 -0.35
C TYR A 212 -21.18 12.02 1.04
N ARG A 213 -22.14 12.12 1.97
CA ARG A 213 -21.91 12.70 3.30
C ARG A 213 -21.87 11.65 4.39
N SER A 214 -21.14 11.95 5.46
CA SER A 214 -21.15 11.20 6.71
C SER A 214 -20.73 9.73 6.59
N PHE A 215 -19.68 9.46 5.81
CA PHE A 215 -18.92 8.22 5.97
C PHE A 215 -18.41 8.10 7.39
N TRP A 216 -18.42 6.89 7.94
CA TRP A 216 -18.05 6.65 9.33
C TRP A 216 -16.95 5.59 9.45
N TYR A 217 -15.89 5.94 10.17
CA TYR A 217 -14.72 5.11 10.42
C TYR A 217 -14.72 4.58 11.87
N PRO A 218 -15.27 3.37 12.11
CA PRO A 218 -15.46 2.85 13.46
C PRO A 218 -14.14 2.73 14.27
N ILE A 219 -13.03 2.40 13.63
CA ILE A 219 -11.74 2.22 14.33
C ILE A 219 -11.18 3.57 14.82
N GLU A 220 -11.42 4.65 14.08
CA GLU A 220 -11.02 6.00 14.45
C GLU A 220 -11.84 6.48 15.65
N THR A 221 -13.13 6.12 15.71
CA THR A 221 -13.98 6.36 16.89
C THR A 221 -13.41 5.69 18.13
N GLU A 222 -13.08 4.40 18.04
CA GLU A 222 -12.51 3.62 19.15
C GLU A 222 -11.19 4.22 19.66
N ARG A 223 -10.44 4.88 18.77
CA ARG A 223 -9.15 5.52 19.06
C ARG A 223 -9.26 7.00 19.44
N GLY A 224 -10.47 7.59 19.42
CA GLY A 224 -10.70 9.00 19.73
C GLY A 224 -10.21 9.98 18.66
N TYR A 225 -10.13 9.56 17.40
CA TYR A 225 -9.79 10.41 16.25
C TYR A 225 -11.04 10.86 15.48
N ASP A 226 -10.88 11.87 14.63
CA ASP A 226 -11.90 12.25 13.64
C ASP A 226 -12.26 11.05 12.77
N ALA A 227 -13.55 10.69 12.80
CA ALA A 227 -14.08 9.46 12.25
C ALA A 227 -15.17 9.67 11.18
N GLU A 228 -15.56 10.92 10.93
CA GLU A 228 -16.61 11.24 9.95
C GLU A 228 -16.05 12.06 8.78
N GLU A 229 -16.29 11.58 7.55
CA GLU A 229 -15.76 12.16 6.31
C GLU A 229 -16.87 12.28 5.25
N ASP A 230 -16.77 13.31 4.41
CA ASP A 230 -17.58 13.43 3.19
C ASP A 230 -16.69 13.12 1.98
N LEU A 231 -17.21 12.49 0.92
CA LEU A 231 -16.44 12.17 -0.30
C LEU A 231 -17.15 12.72 -1.54
N TRP A 232 -16.37 13.20 -2.50
CA TRP A 232 -16.89 13.79 -3.72
C TRP A 232 -16.80 12.80 -4.89
N SER A 233 -17.90 12.63 -5.63
CA SER A 233 -17.96 11.82 -6.85
C SER A 233 -18.25 12.72 -8.04
N PRO A 234 -17.30 12.99 -8.95
CA PRO A 234 -17.51 13.91 -10.08
C PRO A 234 -18.35 13.35 -11.22
N LEU A 235 -18.40 12.02 -11.35
CA LEU A 235 -18.93 11.33 -12.52
C LEU A 235 -19.43 9.94 -12.15
N GLU A 236 -20.05 9.29 -13.13
CA GLU A 236 -20.28 7.85 -13.13
C GLU A 236 -19.84 7.19 -14.44
N TRP A 237 -19.40 5.94 -14.34
CA TRP A 237 -19.09 5.07 -15.46
C TRP A 237 -20.11 3.97 -15.56
N ASN A 238 -20.62 3.73 -16.77
CA ASN A 238 -21.62 2.73 -17.06
C ASN A 238 -21.12 1.76 -18.14
N TRP A 239 -21.10 0.46 -17.84
CA TRP A 239 -20.85 -0.61 -18.80
C TRP A 239 -22.09 -1.48 -18.98
N THR A 240 -22.22 -2.04 -20.18
CA THR A 240 -23.02 -3.23 -20.44
C THR A 240 -22.05 -4.39 -20.70
N LEU A 241 -22.00 -5.37 -19.81
CA LEU A 241 -21.03 -6.46 -19.85
C LEU A 241 -21.74 -7.77 -20.20
N ALA A 242 -21.51 -8.25 -21.43
CA ALA A 242 -21.85 -9.62 -21.81
C ALA A 242 -21.08 -10.65 -20.97
N PRO A 243 -21.51 -11.92 -20.93
CA PRO A 243 -20.74 -13.00 -20.27
C PRO A 243 -19.28 -13.02 -20.73
N GLY A 244 -18.35 -12.96 -19.78
CA GLY A 244 -16.90 -12.91 -20.02
C GLY A 244 -16.35 -11.53 -20.40
N ALA A 245 -17.21 -10.52 -20.63
CA ALA A 245 -16.76 -9.16 -20.93
C ALA A 245 -16.19 -8.46 -19.69
N GLU A 246 -15.36 -7.44 -19.96
CA GLU A 246 -14.55 -6.79 -18.93
C GLU A 246 -14.73 -5.26 -18.95
N GLY A 247 -14.73 -4.67 -17.77
CA GLY A 247 -14.64 -3.23 -17.56
C GLY A 247 -13.35 -2.89 -16.81
N TRP A 248 -12.73 -1.75 -17.14
CA TRP A 248 -11.45 -1.36 -16.55
C TRP A 248 -11.49 0.09 -16.09
N VAL A 249 -10.95 0.36 -14.91
CA VAL A 249 -10.77 1.70 -14.35
C VAL A 249 -9.31 1.89 -13.94
N LEU A 250 -8.73 3.05 -14.26
CA LEU A 250 -7.38 3.42 -13.84
C LEU A 250 -7.40 4.74 -13.08
N PHE A 251 -6.57 4.82 -12.05
CA PHE A 251 -6.30 6.04 -11.28
C PHE A 251 -4.81 6.34 -11.31
N SER A 252 -4.43 7.56 -11.72
CA SER A 252 -3.02 7.93 -11.87
C SER A 252 -2.76 9.43 -11.71
N LEU A 253 -1.50 9.81 -11.45
CA LEU A 253 -1.06 11.22 -11.45
C LEU A 253 -0.61 11.72 -12.82
N GLU A 254 -0.51 10.82 -13.80
CA GLU A 254 -0.14 11.09 -15.18
C GLU A 254 -1.12 10.44 -16.15
N GLU A 255 -1.16 10.91 -17.40
CA GLU A 255 -2.02 10.32 -18.43
C GLU A 255 -1.50 8.93 -18.83
N VAL A 256 -2.33 7.90 -18.67
CA VAL A 256 -1.98 6.50 -19.02
C VAL A 256 -2.81 6.04 -20.22
N ALA A 257 -2.20 6.11 -21.42
CA ALA A 257 -2.86 5.72 -22.68
C ALA A 257 -2.74 4.22 -23.03
N GLY A 258 -1.81 3.49 -22.39
CA GLY A 258 -1.55 2.08 -22.68
C GLY A 258 -2.70 1.14 -22.33
N ASP A 259 -2.64 -0.10 -22.82
CA ASP A 259 -3.58 -1.16 -22.46
C ASP A 259 -3.36 -1.61 -21.00
N PRO A 260 -4.38 -1.55 -20.12
CA PRO A 260 -4.24 -1.99 -18.73
C PRO A 260 -3.89 -3.47 -18.59
N VAL A 261 -4.25 -4.32 -19.55
CA VAL A 261 -3.86 -5.74 -19.54
C VAL A 261 -2.35 -5.87 -19.46
N HIS A 262 -1.61 -5.11 -20.29
CA HIS A 262 -0.14 -5.13 -20.27
C HIS A 262 0.43 -4.63 -18.93
N LEU A 263 -0.21 -3.64 -18.29
CA LEU A 263 0.24 -3.15 -16.97
C LEU A 263 0.08 -4.24 -15.90
N VAL A 264 -1.09 -4.88 -15.84
CA VAL A 264 -1.38 -5.94 -14.87
C VAL A 264 -0.53 -7.19 -15.12
N GLU A 265 -0.34 -7.57 -16.38
CA GLU A 265 0.51 -8.71 -16.75
C GLU A 265 1.99 -8.45 -16.45
N ALA A 266 2.49 -7.24 -16.70
CA ALA A 266 3.86 -6.86 -16.35
C ALA A 266 4.08 -6.94 -14.83
N GLU A 267 3.15 -6.40 -14.04
CA GLU A 267 3.22 -6.47 -12.58
C GLU A 267 3.10 -7.91 -12.06
N ARG A 268 2.23 -8.74 -12.64
CA ARG A 268 2.14 -10.17 -12.34
C ARG A 268 3.45 -10.88 -12.61
N ARG A 269 4.02 -10.72 -13.81
CA ARG A 269 5.30 -11.35 -14.19
C ARG A 269 6.41 -10.93 -13.23
N ARG A 270 6.44 -9.66 -12.82
CA ARG A 270 7.40 -9.15 -11.84
C ARG A 270 7.28 -9.85 -10.48
N ARG A 271 6.06 -10.12 -9.99
CA ARG A 271 5.81 -10.90 -8.75
C ARG A 271 6.24 -12.36 -8.88
N GLU A 272 6.17 -12.91 -10.08
CA GLU A 272 6.53 -14.31 -10.37
C GLU A 272 8.05 -14.55 -10.48
N VAL A 273 8.91 -13.51 -10.55
CA VAL A 273 10.39 -13.66 -10.66
C VAL A 273 11.06 -14.08 -9.34
N PHE A 274 10.41 -14.94 -8.55
CA PHE A 274 10.95 -15.48 -7.33
C PHE A 274 11.33 -16.95 -7.51
N ALA A 275 12.58 -17.30 -7.20
CA ALA A 275 12.99 -18.70 -7.16
C ALA A 275 12.43 -19.35 -5.90
N ALA A 276 11.34 -20.11 -6.05
CA ALA A 276 10.72 -20.84 -4.94
C ALA A 276 11.76 -21.73 -4.24
N THR A 277 11.83 -21.61 -2.92
CA THR A 277 12.78 -22.37 -2.11
C THR A 277 12.23 -23.75 -1.74
N GLY A 278 10.91 -23.94 -1.89
CA GLY A 278 10.19 -25.12 -1.40
C GLY A 278 9.70 -24.96 0.05
N ASP A 279 10.15 -23.94 0.77
CA ASP A 279 9.55 -23.49 2.03
C ASP A 279 8.43 -22.50 1.74
N THR A 280 7.19 -22.97 1.78
CA THR A 280 6.00 -22.18 1.42
C THR A 280 5.81 -20.96 2.33
N LEU A 281 6.21 -21.03 3.60
CA LEU A 281 6.08 -19.89 4.51
C LEU A 281 7.14 -18.83 4.19
N PHE A 282 8.39 -19.25 3.98
CA PHE A 282 9.45 -18.34 3.58
C PHE A 282 9.15 -17.68 2.24
N ASP A 283 8.74 -18.45 1.24
CA ASP A 283 8.42 -17.95 -0.11
C ASP A 283 7.30 -16.90 -0.05
N GLU A 284 6.30 -17.10 0.82
CA GLU A 284 5.23 -16.14 1.02
C GLU A 284 5.70 -14.86 1.72
N LEU A 285 6.45 -14.99 2.81
CA LEU A 285 7.04 -13.83 3.50
C LEU A 285 7.97 -13.03 2.57
N ALA A 286 8.76 -13.72 1.75
CA ALA A 286 9.66 -13.09 0.79
C ALA A 286 8.90 -12.33 -0.31
N ARG A 287 7.78 -12.89 -0.82
CA ARG A 287 6.89 -12.17 -1.74
C ARG A 287 6.36 -10.89 -1.10
N ARG A 288 5.86 -10.96 0.15
CA ARG A 288 5.30 -9.79 0.86
C ARG A 288 6.32 -8.76 1.30
N ALA A 289 7.56 -9.17 1.53
CA ALA A 289 8.64 -8.24 1.87
C ALA A 289 8.83 -7.14 0.80
N ASP A 290 8.44 -7.41 -0.44
CA ASP A 290 8.52 -6.44 -1.55
C ASP A 290 7.65 -5.20 -1.32
N ALA A 291 6.57 -5.34 -0.55
CA ALA A 291 5.62 -4.27 -0.28
C ALA A 291 6.27 -3.09 0.45
N PHE A 292 7.31 -3.37 1.26
CA PHE A 292 7.98 -2.38 2.10
C PHE A 292 9.21 -1.75 1.43
N LEU A 293 9.69 -2.33 0.32
CA LEU A 293 10.85 -1.83 -0.42
C LEU A 293 10.42 -0.69 -1.35
N VAL A 294 10.97 0.49 -1.11
CA VAL A 294 10.72 1.69 -1.92
C VAL A 294 11.98 2.10 -2.65
N GLU A 295 11.89 2.19 -3.98
CA GLU A 295 13.07 2.27 -4.84
C GLU A 295 13.02 3.39 -5.87
N GLY A 296 11.92 4.16 -5.96
CA GLY A 296 11.88 5.42 -6.72
C GLY A 296 12.46 5.33 -8.13
N ASP A 297 13.41 6.22 -8.44
CA ASP A 297 14.17 6.23 -9.71
C ASP A 297 15.36 5.23 -9.75
N HIS A 298 15.39 4.31 -8.80
CA HIS A 298 16.42 3.31 -8.54
C HIS A 298 17.81 3.88 -8.21
N ARG A 299 17.91 5.16 -7.84
CA ARG A 299 19.15 5.74 -7.29
C ARG A 299 19.23 5.58 -5.79
N ASP A 300 18.12 5.88 -5.12
CA ASP A 300 17.96 5.77 -3.67
C ASP A 300 17.08 4.57 -3.29
N GLY A 301 17.16 4.16 -2.03
CA GLY A 301 16.33 3.09 -1.49
C GLY A 301 15.87 3.40 -0.07
N ALA A 302 14.64 3.00 0.24
CA ALA A 302 14.06 3.10 1.57
C ALA A 302 13.31 1.81 1.92
N ILE A 303 13.17 1.56 3.22
CA ILE A 303 12.25 0.56 3.77
C ILE A 303 11.25 1.33 4.61
N LEU A 304 9.98 1.24 4.25
CA LEU A 304 8.92 1.84 5.06
C LEU A 304 8.68 0.96 6.30
N ALA A 305 8.63 1.59 7.47
CA ALA A 305 8.47 0.86 8.73
C ALA A 305 7.08 0.21 8.85
N GLY A 306 6.07 0.79 8.19
CA GLY A 306 4.75 0.17 8.13
C GLY A 306 3.70 1.05 7.45
N TYR A 307 2.88 0.44 6.61
CA TYR A 307 1.68 1.07 6.10
C TYR A 307 0.53 0.95 7.13
N PRO A 308 -0.38 1.94 7.20
CA PRO A 308 -0.40 3.18 6.43
C PRO A 308 0.35 4.35 7.10
N TRP A 309 0.82 4.19 8.34
CA TRP A 309 1.21 5.32 9.19
C TRP A 309 2.65 5.78 9.11
N PHE A 310 3.59 4.87 8.86
CA PHE A 310 4.99 5.19 9.06
C PHE A 310 5.72 5.37 7.73
N ALA A 311 6.51 6.45 7.66
CA ALA A 311 7.58 6.62 6.69
C ALA A 311 8.76 5.65 6.97
N ASP A 312 9.94 5.95 6.44
CA ASP A 312 11.18 5.26 6.81
C ASP A 312 11.62 5.66 8.23
N TRP A 313 12.05 4.65 8.98
CA TRP A 313 12.64 4.81 10.31
C TRP A 313 13.99 4.10 10.24
N GLY A 314 15.09 4.83 10.51
CA GLY A 314 16.43 4.32 10.24
C GLY A 314 16.75 3.08 11.06
N ARG A 315 16.30 3.02 12.32
CA ARG A 315 16.45 1.84 13.17
C ARG A 315 15.75 0.61 12.56
N ASP A 316 14.45 0.72 12.32
CA ASP A 316 13.61 -0.34 11.75
C ASP A 316 14.14 -0.81 10.39
N THR A 317 14.56 0.14 9.56
CA THR A 317 15.18 -0.13 8.25
C THR A 317 16.40 -1.04 8.41
N MET A 318 17.30 -0.75 9.34
CA MET A 318 18.52 -1.53 9.51
C MET A 318 18.27 -2.91 10.13
N ILE A 319 17.28 -3.02 11.01
CA ILE A 319 16.85 -4.31 11.57
C ILE A 319 16.19 -5.17 10.48
N ALA A 320 15.35 -4.57 9.63
CA ALA A 320 14.51 -5.29 8.68
C ALA A 320 15.20 -5.61 7.34
N ALA A 321 16.12 -4.76 6.86
CA ALA A 321 16.79 -4.92 5.56
C ALA A 321 17.38 -6.33 5.30
N PRO A 322 18.01 -7.01 6.28
CA PRO A 322 18.50 -8.37 6.09
C PRO A 322 17.40 -9.38 5.80
N GLY A 323 16.27 -9.28 6.48
CA GLY A 323 15.12 -10.16 6.26
C GLY A 323 14.38 -9.82 4.97
N LEU A 324 14.03 -8.55 4.80
CA LEU A 324 13.20 -8.10 3.68
C LEU A 324 13.92 -8.11 2.33
N ALA A 325 15.25 -7.97 2.33
CA ALA A 325 16.03 -7.92 1.10
C ALA A 325 17.07 -9.04 1.01
N LEU A 326 18.00 -9.18 1.97
CA LEU A 326 19.13 -10.12 1.82
C LEU A 326 18.71 -11.59 1.81
N ALA A 327 17.81 -11.99 2.71
CA ALA A 327 17.31 -13.36 2.78
C ALA A 327 16.58 -13.75 1.49
N ALA A 328 15.85 -12.80 0.89
CA ALA A 328 15.17 -12.96 -0.40
C ALA A 328 16.09 -12.78 -1.63
N GLY A 329 17.40 -12.64 -1.46
CA GLY A 329 18.37 -12.48 -2.55
C GLY A 329 18.35 -11.10 -3.25
N ARG A 330 17.66 -10.11 -2.67
CA ARG A 330 17.50 -8.75 -3.22
C ARG A 330 18.69 -7.85 -2.84
N TYR A 331 19.88 -8.21 -3.33
CA TYR A 331 21.12 -7.47 -3.01
C TYR A 331 21.15 -6.03 -3.54
N GLY A 332 20.55 -5.79 -4.71
CA GLY A 332 20.44 -4.44 -5.30
C GLY A 332 19.65 -3.48 -4.40
N PRO A 333 18.38 -3.81 -4.06
CA PRO A 333 17.58 -3.04 -3.11
C PRO A 333 18.27 -2.83 -1.77
N ALA A 334 18.86 -3.89 -1.17
CA ALA A 334 19.60 -3.77 0.09
C ALA A 334 20.79 -2.79 -0.02
N ALA A 335 21.53 -2.83 -1.13
CA ALA A 335 22.66 -1.92 -1.33
C ALA A 335 22.19 -0.47 -1.44
N ARG A 336 21.08 -0.18 -2.13
CA ARG A 336 20.52 1.17 -2.22
C ARG A 336 20.17 1.72 -0.85
N VAL A 337 19.39 0.97 -0.07
CA VAL A 337 19.00 1.34 1.30
C VAL A 337 20.22 1.70 2.15
N LEU A 338 21.24 0.84 2.16
CA LEU A 338 22.46 1.09 2.94
C LEU A 338 23.25 2.32 2.45
N ASN A 339 23.31 2.56 1.13
CA ASN A 339 23.98 3.75 0.58
C ASN A 339 23.21 5.03 0.89
N THR A 340 21.88 5.03 0.76
CA THR A 340 21.03 6.18 1.10
C THR A 340 21.18 6.55 2.57
N SER A 341 21.12 5.59 3.49
CA SER A 341 21.34 5.87 4.92
C SER A 341 22.76 6.35 5.22
N ALA A 342 23.78 5.81 4.56
CA ALA A 342 25.16 6.25 4.72
C ALA A 342 25.37 7.71 4.30
N ALA A 343 24.71 8.13 3.21
CA ALA A 343 24.79 9.49 2.68
C ALA A 343 24.14 10.51 3.63
N MET A 344 23.10 10.12 4.36
CA MET A 344 22.37 10.98 5.31
C MET A 344 23.02 11.09 6.69
N ARG A 345 24.10 10.36 6.95
CA ARG A 345 24.78 10.39 8.25
C ARG A 345 25.31 11.78 8.58
N ARG A 346 25.15 12.16 9.84
CA ARG A 346 25.66 13.41 10.42
C ARG A 346 26.26 13.14 11.80
N ASP A 347 27.45 13.66 12.07
CA ASP A 347 28.12 13.57 13.38
C ASP A 347 28.25 12.13 13.94
N GLY A 348 28.42 11.15 13.04
CA GLY A 348 28.50 9.72 13.41
C GLY A 348 27.15 9.04 13.67
N LEU A 349 26.03 9.74 13.45
CA LEU A 349 24.68 9.23 13.61
C LEU A 349 23.99 9.03 12.25
N ILE A 350 23.08 8.07 12.19
CA ILE A 350 22.15 7.81 11.10
C ILE A 350 20.79 8.35 11.57
N PRO A 351 19.96 8.93 10.69
CA PRO A 351 18.62 9.38 11.08
C PRO A 351 17.80 8.25 11.73
N ASN A 352 17.10 8.54 12.82
CA ASN A 352 16.13 7.67 13.45
C ASN A 352 14.78 7.73 12.75
N ARG A 353 14.26 8.94 12.55
CA ARG A 353 12.93 9.19 11.99
C ARG A 353 13.02 10.25 10.91
N PHE A 354 12.31 10.02 9.81
CA PHE A 354 12.03 11.05 8.83
C PHE A 354 10.63 11.58 9.08
N ALA A 355 10.47 12.91 9.08
CA ALA A 355 9.15 13.50 9.20
C ALA A 355 8.29 13.13 7.98
N ASP A 356 6.99 12.92 8.20
CA ASP A 356 6.02 12.76 7.12
C ASP A 356 5.84 14.08 6.34
N GLU A 357 6.14 15.23 6.97
CA GLU A 357 6.11 16.57 6.39
C GLU A 357 7.53 17.14 6.12
N GLU A 358 7.62 18.43 5.74
CA GLU A 358 8.90 19.12 5.46
C GLU A 358 9.61 19.31 6.80
N GLY A 359 10.64 18.51 7.05
CA GLY A 359 11.41 18.56 8.28
C GLY A 359 12.77 17.92 8.13
N GLU A 360 13.71 18.37 8.95
CA GLU A 360 15.03 17.74 9.05
C GLU A 360 14.88 16.34 9.67
N PRO A 361 15.64 15.34 9.19
CA PRO A 361 15.66 14.02 9.82
C PRO A 361 16.10 14.12 11.28
N GLU A 362 15.47 13.33 12.15
CA GLU A 362 15.78 13.30 13.57
C GLU A 362 16.91 12.31 13.84
N PHE A 363 17.94 12.74 14.57
CA PHE A 363 19.12 11.92 14.87
C PHE A 363 19.14 11.40 16.32
N GLY A 364 18.01 11.44 17.02
CA GLY A 364 17.88 11.02 18.41
C GLY A 364 17.94 9.50 18.58
N THR A 365 19.08 8.89 18.29
CA THR A 365 19.27 7.44 18.34
C THR A 365 20.71 7.08 18.67
N ILE A 366 20.89 6.17 19.63
CA ILE A 366 22.20 5.58 19.97
C ILE A 366 22.42 4.24 19.25
N ASP A 367 21.34 3.60 18.79
CA ASP A 367 21.34 2.21 18.32
C ASP A 367 21.21 2.09 16.79
N ALA A 368 20.58 3.02 16.08
CA ALA A 368 20.44 2.94 14.62
C ALA A 368 21.79 2.86 13.88
N PRO A 369 22.86 3.62 14.25
CA PRO A 369 24.17 3.46 13.64
C PRO A 369 24.82 2.10 13.91
N LEU A 370 24.52 1.49 15.07
CA LEU A 370 25.01 0.15 15.40
C LEU A 370 24.29 -0.92 14.58
N TRP A 371 22.97 -0.81 14.44
CA TRP A 371 22.19 -1.66 13.53
C TRP A 371 22.64 -1.52 12.08
N PHE A 372 22.99 -0.31 11.64
CA PHE A 372 23.57 -0.07 10.31
C PHE A 372 24.89 -0.84 10.11
N ILE A 373 25.77 -0.87 11.11
CA ILE A 373 27.02 -1.64 11.07
C ILE A 373 26.73 -3.15 10.94
N LEU A 374 25.77 -3.67 11.70
CA LEU A 374 25.34 -5.07 11.62
C LEU A 374 24.73 -5.41 10.25
N ALA A 375 23.93 -4.50 9.68
CA ALA A 375 23.36 -4.66 8.35
C ALA A 375 24.44 -4.73 7.26
N ILE A 376 25.50 -3.92 7.35
CA ILE A 376 26.67 -4.01 6.46
C ILE A 376 27.39 -5.35 6.62
N GLU A 377 27.57 -5.82 7.84
CA GLU A 377 28.19 -7.12 8.11
C GLU A 377 27.38 -8.26 7.47
N TRP A 378 26.07 -8.28 7.69
CA TRP A 378 25.18 -9.26 7.07
C TRP A 378 25.19 -9.20 5.55
N PHE A 379 25.19 -7.99 4.97
CA PHE A 379 25.35 -7.79 3.53
C PHE A 379 26.66 -8.40 3.01
N GLY A 380 27.77 -8.14 3.69
CA GLY A 380 29.10 -8.68 3.33
C GLY A 380 29.15 -10.21 3.39
N ARG A 381 28.62 -10.80 4.46
CA ARG A 381 28.51 -12.26 4.63
C ARG A 381 27.65 -12.90 3.54
N ALA A 382 26.50 -12.28 3.22
CA ALA A 382 25.56 -12.81 2.23
C ALA A 382 26.14 -12.80 0.80
N ARG A 383 26.99 -11.81 0.44
CA ARG A 383 27.65 -11.75 -0.86
C ARG A 383 28.74 -12.81 -1.10
N ARG A 384 29.17 -13.52 -0.06
CA ARG A 384 30.22 -14.58 -0.10
C ARG A 384 31.49 -14.19 -0.88
N ASN A 385 31.82 -12.90 -0.99
CA ASN A 385 33.01 -12.42 -1.67
C ASN A 385 33.89 -11.58 -0.72
N PRO A 386 34.76 -12.22 0.06
CA PRO A 386 35.62 -11.54 1.03
C PRO A 386 36.72 -10.68 0.39
N SER A 387 36.95 -10.80 -0.93
CA SER A 387 38.04 -10.11 -1.62
C SER A 387 37.74 -8.64 -1.98
N ARG A 388 36.47 -8.20 -1.85
CA ARG A 388 36.08 -6.81 -2.13
C ARG A 388 35.39 -6.20 -0.90
N PRO A 389 36.11 -5.43 -0.07
CA PRO A 389 35.49 -4.74 1.06
C PRO A 389 34.34 -3.84 0.59
N SER A 390 33.28 -3.75 1.40
CA SER A 390 32.15 -2.85 1.12
C SER A 390 32.67 -1.40 1.00
N PRO A 391 32.20 -0.62 0.01
CA PRO A 391 32.52 0.81 -0.07
C PRO A 391 32.07 1.56 1.20
N LEU A 392 31.12 1.00 1.97
CA LEU A 392 30.62 1.57 3.21
C LEU A 392 31.52 1.32 4.44
N LEU A 393 32.64 0.60 4.32
CA LEU A 393 33.58 0.44 5.43
C LEU A 393 34.16 1.78 5.90
N GLY A 394 34.32 2.76 5.01
CA GLY A 394 34.70 4.13 5.39
C GLY A 394 33.66 4.76 6.32
N THR A 395 32.38 4.60 6.00
CA THR A 395 31.26 5.05 6.82
C THR A 395 31.27 4.39 8.20
N VAL A 396 31.44 3.06 8.27
CA VAL A 396 31.55 2.31 9.53
C VAL A 396 32.68 2.87 10.40
N ARG A 397 33.88 3.06 9.83
CA ARG A 397 35.02 3.63 10.56
C ARG A 397 34.72 5.03 11.09
N SER A 398 34.03 5.85 10.31
CA SER A 398 33.65 7.21 10.73
C SER A 398 32.67 7.22 11.90
N ILE A 399 31.69 6.29 11.91
CA ILE A 399 30.72 6.14 13.02
C ILE A 399 31.46 5.72 14.29
N LEU A 400 32.31 4.70 14.21
CA LEU A 400 33.09 4.21 15.35
C LEU A 400 34.05 5.28 15.89
N ALA A 401 34.66 6.09 15.02
CA ALA A 401 35.51 7.20 15.42
C ALA A 401 34.71 8.28 16.16
N ALA A 402 33.53 8.65 15.65
CA ALA A 402 32.65 9.61 16.31
C ALA A 402 32.20 9.11 17.69
N TYR A 403 31.81 7.84 17.82
CA TYR A 403 31.42 7.26 19.12
C TYR A 403 32.57 7.29 20.14
N ARG A 404 33.82 7.15 19.68
CA ARG A 404 34.99 7.28 20.56
C ARG A 404 35.29 8.72 20.97
N GLN A 405 35.04 9.69 20.09
CA GLN A 405 35.28 11.10 20.35
C GLN A 405 34.16 11.75 21.16
N GLY A 406 32.96 11.17 21.11
CA GLY A 406 31.73 11.77 21.61
C GLY A 406 30.90 12.32 20.44
N THR A 407 29.59 12.10 20.51
CA THR A 407 28.59 12.59 19.55
C THR A 407 27.55 13.45 20.29
N ARG A 408 26.49 13.87 19.58
CA ARG A 408 25.33 14.50 20.19
C ARG A 408 24.72 13.59 21.28
N TYR A 409 23.90 14.19 22.14
CA TYR A 409 23.16 13.48 23.20
C TYR A 409 24.03 12.73 24.22
N GLY A 410 25.28 13.19 24.40
CA GLY A 410 26.23 12.58 25.33
C GLY A 410 26.68 11.17 24.92
N ILE A 411 26.44 10.75 23.67
CA ILE A 411 26.84 9.43 23.19
C ILE A 411 28.36 9.38 23.09
N GLY A 412 29.00 8.47 23.80
CA GLY A 412 30.46 8.37 23.85
C GLY A 412 30.96 7.09 24.50
N VAL A 413 32.19 6.71 24.19
CA VAL A 413 32.87 5.58 24.83
C VAL A 413 33.55 6.04 26.12
N GLY A 414 33.21 5.42 27.24
CA GLY A 414 33.81 5.65 28.55
C GLY A 414 35.23 5.11 28.69
N SER A 415 35.89 5.41 29.81
CA SER A 415 37.23 4.90 30.12
C SER A 415 37.28 3.37 30.31
N ASP A 416 36.13 2.77 30.60
CA ASP A 416 35.92 1.31 30.66
C ASP A 416 35.75 0.66 29.28
N GLY A 417 35.71 1.46 28.20
CA GLY A 417 35.50 1.00 26.83
C GLY A 417 34.03 0.73 26.48
N LEU A 418 33.09 1.01 27.37
CA LEU A 418 31.66 0.84 27.13
C LEU A 418 31.04 2.10 26.52
N LEU A 419 30.04 1.90 25.66
CA LEU A 419 29.26 3.00 25.10
C LEU A 419 28.22 3.46 26.13
N ALA A 420 28.18 4.76 26.40
CA ALA A 420 27.16 5.42 27.18
C ALA A 420 26.55 6.56 26.36
N GLY A 421 25.34 7.00 26.73
CA GLY A 421 24.67 8.14 26.11
C GLY A 421 23.26 8.32 26.66
N GLY A 422 22.69 9.49 26.44
CA GLY A 422 21.37 9.86 26.92
C GLY A 422 21.35 11.27 27.50
N THR A 423 20.21 11.92 27.35
CA THR A 423 19.87 13.14 28.07
C THR A 423 18.58 12.88 28.88
N PRO A 424 18.36 13.58 30.01
CA PRO A 424 17.19 13.34 30.87
C PRO A 424 15.83 13.45 30.15
N ASP A 425 15.79 14.16 29.03
CA ASP A 425 14.62 14.51 28.24
C ASP A 425 14.47 13.66 26.95
N MET A 426 15.38 12.71 26.68
CA MET A 426 15.34 11.98 25.41
C MET A 426 15.67 10.49 25.52
N ALA A 427 14.77 9.66 25.01
CA ALA A 427 14.99 8.24 24.83
C ALA A 427 15.77 7.97 23.53
N LEU A 428 16.97 7.40 23.66
CA LEU A 428 17.86 7.14 22.50
C LEU A 428 17.76 5.73 21.93
N THR A 429 17.14 4.81 22.66
CA THR A 429 17.00 3.40 22.29
C THR A 429 15.64 3.12 21.67
N TRP A 430 15.44 1.95 21.06
CA TRP A 430 14.14 1.51 20.54
C TRP A 430 12.97 1.50 21.54
N MET A 431 13.25 1.51 22.85
CA MET A 431 12.23 1.73 23.88
C MET A 431 12.01 3.25 24.06
N ASP A 432 11.50 3.93 23.03
CA ASP A 432 11.40 5.40 22.90
C ASP A 432 9.97 5.97 23.03
N ALA A 433 9.21 5.40 23.98
CA ALA A 433 7.82 5.82 24.26
C ALA A 433 7.70 7.22 24.87
#